data_AF-A0A0L0HFE0-F1
#
_entry.id   AF-A0A0L0HFE0-F1
#
_cell.length_a   1.000
_cell.length_b   1.000
_cell.length_c   1.000
_cell.angle_alpha   90.00
_cell.angle_beta   90.00
_cell.angle_gamma   90.00
#
_symmetry.space_group_name_H-M   'P 1'
#
loop_
_entity.id
_entity.type
_entity.pdbx_description
1 polymer ?
#
loop_
_entity_poly.entity_id
_entity_poly.type
_entity_poly.pdbx_seq_one_letter_code
_entity_poly.pdbx_strand_id
1 'polypeptide(L)'
;MPPYITTPLSPSLSPSSPPLSPFSYPRRIVTHQQVIFRWHHSSAKTVFLTGEFDGWAVSIPLPRDPACYDEFAITLSLDRTRSWAFKFVVDGEWRCSAAFPTVYDEQGNVNNCLEALTMDKLAEMTLEAFGRRRSMSWPSSGGSDDEVWVPPKLAFSA
;
A
#
# COMPACT_ATOMS: atom_id res chain seq x y z
N MET A 1 20.26 30.98 -69.62
CA MET A 1 19.28 30.64 -68.56
C MET A 1 19.59 29.25 -68.05
N PRO A 2 20.02 29.07 -66.79
CA PRO A 2 19.98 27.78 -66.10
C PRO A 2 18.67 27.65 -65.27
N PRO A 3 18.14 26.43 -65.06
CA PRO A 3 16.85 26.26 -64.38
C PRO A 3 16.97 26.46 -62.87
N TYR A 4 16.00 27.19 -62.32
CA TYR A 4 15.78 27.35 -60.89
C TYR A 4 15.43 25.99 -60.25
N ILE A 5 16.29 25.53 -59.35
CA ILE A 5 15.98 24.39 -58.48
C ILE A 5 15.35 24.97 -57.21
N THR A 6 14.02 24.86 -57.11
CA THR A 6 13.27 25.11 -55.88
C THR A 6 13.53 23.97 -54.90
N THR A 7 14.20 24.24 -53.80
CA THR A 7 14.30 23.35 -52.64
C THR A 7 13.01 23.40 -51.83
N PRO A 8 12.37 22.27 -51.47
CA PRO A 8 11.27 22.29 -50.53
C PRO A 8 11.76 22.45 -49.08
N LEU A 9 11.03 23.26 -48.31
CA LEU A 9 11.20 23.52 -46.87
C LEU A 9 11.12 22.23 -46.05
N SER A 10 12.10 22.00 -45.17
CA SER A 10 12.07 20.91 -44.18
C SER A 10 10.91 21.08 -43.19
N PRO A 11 10.07 20.06 -42.95
CA PRO A 11 9.13 20.11 -41.85
C PRO A 11 9.89 19.96 -40.53
N SER A 12 9.73 20.95 -39.65
CA SER A 12 10.14 20.95 -38.24
C SER A 12 9.78 19.63 -37.57
N LEU A 13 10.78 18.88 -37.11
CA LEU A 13 10.60 17.72 -36.25
C LEU A 13 10.03 18.19 -34.91
N SER A 14 8.72 18.04 -34.72
CA SER A 14 8.11 18.04 -33.38
C SER A 14 8.87 17.02 -32.52
N PRO A 15 9.17 17.30 -31.24
CA PRO A 15 9.77 16.30 -30.36
C PRO A 15 8.77 15.14 -30.24
N SER A 16 9.12 14.03 -30.90
CA SER A 16 8.43 12.75 -30.80
C SER A 16 8.22 12.45 -29.32
N SER A 17 6.95 12.48 -28.88
CA SER A 17 6.58 11.93 -27.58
C SER A 17 7.14 10.52 -27.49
N PRO A 18 7.91 10.16 -26.45
CA PRO A 18 8.47 8.84 -26.35
C PRO A 18 7.34 7.79 -26.42
N PRO A 19 7.58 6.64 -27.09
CA PRO A 19 6.57 5.61 -27.18
C PRO A 19 6.17 5.19 -25.77
N LEU A 20 4.86 5.17 -25.52
CA LEU A 20 4.30 4.65 -24.26
C LEU A 20 4.74 3.20 -24.15
N SER A 21 5.63 2.91 -23.20
CA SER A 21 6.01 1.54 -22.90
C SER A 21 4.75 0.75 -22.50
N PRO A 22 4.61 -0.51 -22.94
CA PRO A 22 3.47 -1.36 -22.53
C PRO A 22 3.44 -1.59 -21.02
N PHE A 23 4.57 -1.34 -20.33
CA PHE A 23 4.66 -1.22 -18.88
C PHE A 23 4.94 0.24 -18.53
N SER A 24 3.89 1.07 -18.53
CA SER A 24 4.00 2.43 -18.03
C SER A 24 4.03 2.37 -16.51
N TYR A 25 5.23 2.33 -15.94
CA TYR A 25 5.41 2.53 -14.50
C TYR A 25 4.73 3.86 -14.12
N PRO A 26 3.99 3.90 -13.01
CA PRO A 26 3.32 5.13 -12.60
C PRO A 26 4.37 6.23 -12.44
N ARG A 27 4.08 7.43 -12.94
CA ARG A 27 4.99 8.60 -12.86
C ARG A 27 5.45 8.92 -11.44
N ARG A 28 4.70 8.46 -10.41
CA ARG A 28 5.08 8.51 -9.00
C ARG A 28 4.66 7.21 -8.33
N ILE A 29 5.61 6.45 -7.79
CA ILE A 29 5.36 5.28 -6.96
C ILE A 29 5.17 5.75 -5.50
N VAL A 30 4.12 5.28 -4.83
CA VAL A 30 3.89 5.57 -3.42
C VAL A 30 4.62 4.51 -2.59
N THR A 31 5.67 4.91 -1.87
CA THR A 31 6.49 4.00 -1.07
C THR A 31 5.90 3.76 0.32
N HIS A 32 5.26 4.78 0.90
CA HIS A 32 4.62 4.68 2.20
C HIS A 32 3.23 4.06 2.06
N GLN A 33 3.03 2.91 2.69
CA GLN A 33 1.75 2.20 2.67
C GLN A 33 1.16 2.12 4.07
N GLN A 34 -0.16 2.12 4.14
CA GLN A 34 -0.88 1.83 5.38
C GLN A 34 -0.74 0.35 5.72
N VAL A 35 -0.25 0.06 6.91
CA VAL A 35 -0.06 -1.28 7.44
C VAL A 35 -0.87 -1.40 8.72
N ILE A 36 -1.74 -2.40 8.77
CA ILE A 36 -2.56 -2.68 9.95
C ILE A 36 -1.82 -3.70 10.80
N PHE A 37 -1.51 -3.32 12.02
CA PHE A 37 -0.97 -4.20 13.05
C PHE A 37 -2.11 -4.64 13.95
N ARG A 38 -2.33 -5.95 14.05
CA ARG A 38 -3.42 -6.55 14.82
C ARG A 38 -2.86 -7.46 15.89
N TRP A 39 -3.44 -7.39 17.08
CA TRP A 39 -3.19 -8.30 18.19
C TRP A 39 -4.51 -8.89 18.66
N HIS A 40 -4.65 -10.21 18.55
CA HIS A 40 -5.83 -10.95 18.98
C HIS A 40 -5.55 -11.58 20.34
N HIS A 41 -6.13 -11.02 21.41
CA HIS A 41 -6.07 -11.62 22.74
C HIS A 41 -7.06 -10.97 23.70
N SER A 42 -8.12 -11.70 24.06
CA SER A 42 -9.24 -11.21 24.88
C SER A 42 -8.84 -10.70 26.27
N SER A 43 -7.83 -11.32 26.89
CA SER A 43 -7.43 -11.02 28.28
C SER A 43 -6.36 -9.93 28.41
N ALA A 44 -5.78 -9.44 27.31
CA ALA A 44 -4.81 -8.34 27.38
C ALA A 44 -5.50 -7.07 27.86
N LYS A 45 -4.89 -6.28 28.75
CA LYS A 45 -5.44 -4.99 29.21
C LYS A 45 -4.92 -3.84 28.35
N THR A 46 -3.63 -3.85 28.08
CA THR A 46 -2.91 -2.83 27.31
C THR A 46 -2.01 -3.51 26.28
N VAL A 47 -1.99 -2.94 25.08
CA VAL A 47 -1.11 -3.40 24.00
C VAL A 47 -0.42 -2.18 23.43
N PHE A 48 0.90 -2.25 23.32
CA PHE A 48 1.71 -1.28 22.59
C PHE A 48 2.42 -1.97 21.44
N LEU A 49 2.69 -1.20 20.39
CA LEU A 49 3.55 -1.57 19.29
C LEU A 49 4.81 -0.72 19.36
N THR A 50 5.95 -1.33 19.12
CA THR A 50 7.24 -0.65 19.10
C THR A 50 8.18 -1.33 18.14
N GLY A 51 9.16 -0.62 17.62
CA GLY A 51 10.10 -1.13 16.64
C GLY A 51 11.08 -0.08 16.18
N GLU A 52 11.76 -0.36 15.07
CA GLU A 52 12.75 0.56 14.50
C GLU A 52 12.14 1.93 14.10
N PHE A 53 10.85 1.98 13.76
CA PHE A 53 10.15 3.22 13.40
C PHE A 53 9.89 4.16 14.58
N ASP A 54 9.88 3.66 15.81
CA ASP A 54 9.76 4.48 17.02
C ASP A 54 11.01 4.40 17.92
N GLY A 55 12.11 3.84 17.41
CA GLY A 55 13.36 3.69 18.15
C GLY A 55 13.22 2.78 19.38
N TRP A 56 12.32 1.79 19.33
CA TRP A 56 12.04 0.87 20.43
C TRP A 56 11.56 1.55 21.72
N ALA A 57 10.91 2.72 21.60
CA ALA A 57 10.52 3.57 22.74
C ALA A 57 9.21 3.15 23.44
N VAL A 58 8.50 2.11 22.96
CA VAL A 58 7.18 1.69 23.48
C VAL A 58 6.17 2.84 23.46
N SER A 59 6.13 3.57 22.35
CA SER A 59 5.40 4.85 22.26
C SER A 59 4.04 4.77 21.59
N ILE A 60 3.72 3.64 20.93
CA ILE A 60 2.53 3.52 20.07
C ILE A 60 1.48 2.61 20.73
N PRO A 61 0.45 3.14 21.40
CA PRO A 61 -0.62 2.33 21.97
C PRO A 61 -1.51 1.76 20.86
N LEU A 62 -1.89 0.49 20.99
CA LEU A 62 -2.91 -0.12 20.15
C LEU A 62 -4.28 0.04 20.81
N PRO A 63 -5.21 0.80 20.22
CA PRO A 63 -6.56 0.87 20.74
C PRO A 63 -7.26 -0.48 20.58
N ARG A 64 -8.12 -0.81 21.55
CA ARG A 64 -9.03 -1.95 21.45
C ARG A 64 -10.12 -1.61 20.43
N ASP A 65 -10.46 -2.56 19.57
CA ASP A 65 -11.54 -2.40 18.62
C ASP A 65 -12.89 -2.37 19.38
N PRO A 66 -13.71 -1.31 19.23
CA PRO A 66 -14.99 -1.21 19.93
C PRO A 66 -16.04 -2.20 19.41
N ALA A 67 -15.90 -2.72 18.19
CA ALA A 67 -16.78 -3.72 17.59
C ALA A 67 -16.32 -5.16 17.88
N CYS A 68 -15.04 -5.37 18.15
CA CYS A 68 -14.45 -6.68 18.47
C CYS A 68 -13.59 -6.58 19.73
N TYR A 69 -14.17 -6.90 20.90
CA TYR A 69 -13.51 -6.69 22.19
C TYR A 69 -12.22 -7.52 22.35
N ASP A 70 -12.05 -8.58 21.58
CA ASP A 70 -10.89 -9.46 21.64
C ASP A 70 -9.72 -9.02 20.75
N GLU A 71 -9.84 -7.84 20.15
CA GLU A 71 -8.90 -7.35 19.16
C GLU A 71 -8.37 -5.95 19.47
N PHE A 72 -7.07 -5.79 19.24
CA PHE A 72 -6.39 -4.51 19.24
C PHE A 72 -5.81 -4.26 17.86
N ALA A 73 -5.99 -3.05 17.32
CA ALA A 73 -5.51 -2.73 15.99
C ALA A 73 -5.05 -1.28 15.86
N ILE A 74 -3.98 -1.08 15.10
CA ILE A 74 -3.56 0.26 14.67
C ILE A 74 -3.08 0.22 13.23
N THR A 75 -3.32 1.32 12.51
CA THR A 75 -2.81 1.52 11.16
C THR A 75 -1.67 2.52 11.18
N LEU A 76 -0.48 2.11 10.72
CA LEU A 76 0.67 3.00 10.55
C LEU A 76 1.00 3.17 9.07
N SER A 77 1.44 4.37 8.69
CA SER A 77 1.98 4.63 7.36
C SER A 77 3.50 4.43 7.42
N LEU A 78 3.99 3.35 6.83
CA LEU A 78 5.40 2.98 6.87
C LEU A 78 5.99 2.90 5.46
N ASP A 79 7.26 3.30 5.32
CA ASP A 79 8.00 3.10 4.07
C ASP A 79 8.20 1.61 3.81
N ARG A 80 7.53 1.08 2.78
CA ARG A 80 7.60 -0.35 2.44
C ARG A 80 8.78 -0.68 1.52
N THR A 81 9.67 0.25 1.21
CA THR A 81 10.91 -0.05 0.48
C THR A 81 11.98 -0.73 1.34
N ARG A 82 11.80 -0.68 2.67
CA ARG A 82 12.66 -1.37 3.63
C ARG A 82 11.86 -2.29 4.55
N SER A 83 12.58 -3.23 5.17
CA SER A 83 12.05 -4.06 6.23
C SER A 83 12.04 -3.29 7.55
N TRP A 84 11.14 -3.66 8.45
CA TRP A 84 11.05 -3.08 9.78
C TRP A 84 10.99 -4.17 10.84
N ALA A 85 11.92 -4.16 11.79
CA ALA A 85 11.81 -4.98 12.99
C ALA A 85 10.91 -4.30 14.03
N PHE A 86 10.04 -5.08 14.66
CA PHE A 86 9.09 -4.59 15.65
C PHE A 86 8.65 -5.69 16.63
N LYS A 87 7.97 -5.30 17.70
CA LYS A 87 7.40 -6.21 18.70
C LYS A 87 6.16 -5.60 19.35
N PHE A 88 5.33 -6.45 19.95
CA PHE A 88 4.22 -6.02 20.78
C PHE A 88 4.63 -6.03 22.25
N VAL A 89 4.19 -5.04 23.01
CA VAL A 89 4.30 -5.05 24.48
C VAL A 89 2.88 -5.20 25.03
N VAL A 90 2.58 -6.39 25.54
CA VAL A 90 1.25 -6.81 25.98
C VAL A 90 1.27 -6.94 27.49
N ASP A 91 0.57 -6.04 28.18
CA ASP A 91 0.59 -5.95 29.65
C ASP A 91 1.99 -5.88 30.26
N GLY A 92 2.90 -5.18 29.58
CA GLY A 92 4.32 -5.04 29.97
C GLY A 92 5.24 -6.13 29.45
N GLU A 93 4.70 -7.21 28.86
CA GLU A 93 5.47 -8.34 28.34
C GLU A 93 5.76 -8.20 26.85
N TRP A 94 7.02 -8.39 26.46
CA TRP A 94 7.46 -8.32 25.07
C TRP A 94 7.09 -9.61 24.32
N ARG A 95 6.22 -9.51 23.31
CA ARG A 95 5.70 -10.65 22.55
C ARG A 95 5.79 -10.46 21.05
N CYS A 96 6.10 -11.54 20.36
CA CYS A 96 5.95 -11.64 18.91
C CYS A 96 4.56 -12.21 18.59
N SER A 97 3.92 -11.67 17.57
CA SER A 97 2.72 -12.24 16.97
C SER A 97 3.09 -13.32 15.98
N ALA A 98 2.31 -14.41 15.97
CA ALA A 98 2.46 -15.49 14.99
C ALA A 98 1.99 -15.07 13.58
N ALA A 99 1.30 -13.94 13.45
CA ALA A 99 0.81 -13.44 12.16
C ALA A 99 1.91 -12.78 11.31
N PHE A 100 3.10 -12.55 11.87
CA PHE A 100 4.21 -11.91 11.19
C PHE A 100 5.46 -12.80 11.24
N PRO A 101 6.32 -12.75 10.20
CA PRO A 101 7.60 -13.43 10.25
C PRO A 101 8.46 -12.86 11.38
N THR A 102 9.51 -13.59 11.75
CA THR A 102 10.44 -13.18 12.81
C THR A 102 11.87 -13.08 12.29
N VAL A 103 12.65 -12.25 12.96
CA VAL A 103 14.08 -12.03 12.69
C VAL A 103 14.82 -11.97 14.03
N TYR A 104 16.07 -12.42 14.02
CA TYR A 104 16.99 -12.26 15.15
C TYR A 104 17.80 -10.98 14.95
N ASP A 105 17.91 -10.17 16.00
CA ASP A 105 18.86 -9.06 16.02
C ASP A 105 20.28 -9.53 16.42
N GLU A 106 21.24 -8.62 16.37
CA GLU A 106 22.64 -8.90 16.71
C GLU A 106 22.84 -9.29 18.18
N GLN A 107 21.88 -8.95 19.05
CA GLN A 107 21.88 -9.28 20.47
C GLN A 107 21.16 -10.61 20.76
N GLY A 108 20.63 -11.28 19.73
CA GLY A 108 19.94 -12.56 19.84
C GLY A 108 18.46 -12.45 20.23
N ASN A 109 17.87 -11.26 20.26
CA ASN A 109 16.43 -11.11 20.52
C ASN A 109 15.62 -11.49 19.28
N VAL A 110 14.50 -12.15 19.52
CA VAL A 110 13.50 -12.43 18.47
C VAL A 110 12.50 -11.29 18.39
N ASN A 111 12.39 -10.71 17.20
CA ASN A 111 11.47 -9.63 16.85
C ASN A 111 10.59 -10.05 15.68
N ASN A 112 9.38 -9.50 15.55
CA ASN A 112 8.64 -9.60 14.30
C ASN A 112 9.30 -8.74 13.22
N CYS A 113 9.14 -9.13 11.97
CA CYS A 113 9.64 -8.41 10.80
C CYS A 113 8.49 -8.08 9.87
N LEU A 114 8.41 -6.81 9.46
CA LEU A 114 7.57 -6.39 8.36
C LEU A 114 8.47 -6.25 7.12
N GLU A 115 8.50 -7.27 6.27
CA GLU A 115 9.41 -7.36 5.13
C GLU A 115 9.20 -6.24 4.10
N ALA A 116 10.28 -5.80 3.45
CA ALA A 116 10.24 -4.86 2.34
C ALA A 116 9.42 -5.39 1.15
N LEU A 117 8.80 -4.49 0.39
CA LEU A 117 8.20 -4.74 -0.90
C LEU A 117 9.16 -4.32 -2.02
N THR A 118 9.09 -5.03 -3.14
CA THR A 118 9.82 -4.65 -4.36
C THR A 118 9.19 -3.42 -4.99
N MET A 119 9.97 -2.69 -5.80
CA MET A 119 9.45 -1.55 -6.54
C MET A 119 8.31 -1.93 -7.49
N ASP A 120 8.35 -3.12 -8.09
CA ASP A 120 7.25 -3.60 -8.94
C ASP A 120 5.94 -3.78 -8.15
N LYS A 121 6.00 -4.40 -6.96
CA LYS A 121 4.83 -4.53 -6.08
C LYS A 121 4.29 -3.16 -5.66
N LEU A 122 5.18 -2.22 -5.31
CA LEU A 122 4.77 -0.87 -4.94
C LEU A 122 4.15 -0.10 -6.13
N ALA A 123 4.67 -0.30 -7.34
CA ALA A 123 4.11 0.28 -8.55
C ALA A 123 2.71 -0.27 -8.85
N GLU A 124 2.51 -1.57 -8.72
CA GLU A 124 1.21 -2.24 -8.87
C GLU A 124 0.19 -1.70 -7.86
N MET A 125 0.53 -1.69 -6.56
CA MET A 125 -0.32 -1.13 -5.51
C MET A 125 -0.68 0.35 -5.77
N THR A 126 0.29 1.11 -6.28
CA THR A 126 0.08 2.51 -6.64
C THR A 126 -0.92 2.64 -7.79
N LEU A 127 -0.77 1.84 -8.85
CA LEU A 127 -1.69 1.82 -9.99
C LEU A 127 -3.10 1.42 -9.57
N GLU A 128 -3.26 0.41 -8.71
CA GLU A 128 -4.56 0.01 -8.18
C GLU A 128 -5.24 1.14 -7.40
N ALA A 129 -4.50 1.84 -6.53
CA ALA A 129 -5.03 2.95 -5.78
C ALA A 129 -5.52 4.09 -6.69
N PHE A 130 -4.80 4.37 -7.78
CA PHE A 130 -5.22 5.33 -8.79
C PHE A 130 -6.38 4.83 -9.67
N GLY A 131 -6.43 3.53 -9.97
CA GLY A 131 -7.52 2.89 -10.69
C GLY A 131 -8.84 2.97 -9.91
N ARG A 132 -8.81 2.63 -8.61
CA ARG A 132 -9.94 2.78 -7.67
C ARG A 132 -10.42 4.23 -7.57
N ARG A 133 -9.53 5.22 -7.69
CA ARG A 133 -9.89 6.64 -7.68
C ARG A 133 -10.54 7.11 -8.98
N ARG A 134 -10.20 6.52 -10.13
CA ARG A 134 -10.80 6.85 -11.43
C ARG A 134 -12.15 6.17 -11.67
N SER A 135 -12.44 5.05 -11.01
CA SER A 135 -13.76 4.39 -11.06
C SER A 135 -14.81 5.07 -10.18
N MET A 136 -14.45 6.08 -9.38
CA MET A 136 -15.36 6.86 -8.56
C MET A 136 -15.84 8.10 -9.34
N SER A 137 -16.49 7.88 -10.49
CA SER A 137 -17.30 8.93 -11.13
C SER A 137 -18.63 9.02 -10.40
N TRP A 138 -18.90 10.17 -9.77
CA TRP A 138 -20.21 10.52 -9.24
C TRP A 138 -21.28 10.34 -10.31
N PRO A 139 -22.52 9.91 -10.01
CA PRO A 139 -23.56 9.87 -11.02
C PRO A 139 -23.85 11.30 -11.45
N SER A 140 -23.45 11.64 -12.67
CA SER A 140 -23.97 12.83 -13.35
C SER A 140 -25.46 12.65 -13.44
N SER A 141 -26.20 13.43 -12.67
CA SER A 141 -27.65 13.53 -12.77
C SER A 141 -28.01 13.96 -14.20
N GLY A 142 -28.53 13.04 -15.00
CA GLY A 142 -29.05 13.36 -16.32
C GLY A 142 -29.24 12.15 -17.24
N GLY A 143 -30.41 11.53 -17.16
CA GLY A 143 -31.11 10.98 -18.33
C GLY A 143 -30.85 9.53 -18.72
N SER A 144 -31.87 8.70 -18.43
CA SER A 144 -32.37 7.51 -19.16
C SER A 144 -31.43 6.32 -19.42
N ASP A 145 -31.83 5.17 -18.87
CA ASP A 145 -31.69 3.76 -19.30
C ASP A 145 -30.42 3.43 -20.12
N ASP A 146 -29.54 2.48 -19.78
CA ASP A 146 -29.79 1.09 -19.42
C ASP A 146 -28.49 0.48 -18.81
N GLU A 147 -28.67 -0.65 -18.11
CA GLU A 147 -27.64 -1.64 -17.70
C GLU A 147 -26.88 -1.39 -16.38
N VAL A 148 -27.52 -1.81 -15.29
CA VAL A 148 -26.90 -2.00 -13.97
C VAL A 148 -26.05 -3.28 -14.00
N TRP A 149 -24.73 -3.14 -13.96
CA TRP A 149 -23.82 -4.26 -13.69
C TRP A 149 -23.97 -4.74 -12.24
N VAL A 150 -24.51 -5.95 -12.06
CA VAL A 150 -24.63 -6.63 -10.76
C VAL A 150 -23.46 -7.61 -10.60
N PRO A 151 -22.59 -7.46 -9.56
CA PRO A 151 -21.52 -8.43 -9.34
C PRO A 151 -22.09 -9.78 -8.87
N PRO A 152 -21.43 -10.91 -9.19
CA PRO A 152 -21.90 -12.23 -8.80
C PRO A 152 -21.88 -12.38 -7.27
N LYS A 153 -23.02 -12.83 -6.71
CA LYS A 153 -23.10 -13.22 -5.30
C LYS A 153 -22.25 -14.47 -5.09
N LEU A 154 -21.24 -14.38 -4.24
CA LEU A 154 -20.57 -15.54 -3.65
C LEU A 154 -21.61 -16.35 -2.87
N ALA A 155 -22.02 -17.49 -3.45
CA ALA A 155 -22.81 -18.48 -2.74
C ALA A 155 -21.89 -19.24 -1.79
N PHE A 156 -22.08 -19.05 -0.48
CA PHE A 156 -21.61 -20.01 0.51
C PHE A 156 -22.67 -21.12 0.60
N SER A 157 -22.32 -22.33 0.21
CA SER A 157 -23.08 -23.53 0.54
C SER A 157 -22.77 -23.93 1.99
N ALA A 158 -23.84 -24.33 2.69
CA ALA A 158 -23.81 -24.92 4.02
C ALA A 158 -23.14 -26.31 4.04
#